data_AF-A0A7V4N0L2-F1
#
_entry.id   AF-A0A7V4N0L2-F1
#
_cell.length_a   1.000
_cell.length_b   1.000
_cell.length_c   1.000
_cell.angle_alpha   90.00
_cell.angle_beta   90.00
_cell.angle_gamma   90.00
#
_symmetry.space_group_name_H-M   'P 1'
#
loop_
_entity.id
_entity.type
_entity.pdbx_description
1 polymer ?
#
loop_
_entity_poly.entity_id
_entity_poly.type
_entity_poly.pdbx_seq_one_letter_code
_entity_poly.pdbx_strand_id
1 'polypeptide(L)'
;MGERISINPVTRLEGHGKIEIFLDANGEVEDAYWQVIELRGFERFCIGRPAEEMPRITTNICGVCPTAHNIAATKALDDLYSVHPTPAANLIRQLHYNA
;
A
#
# COMPACT_ATOMS: atom_id res chain seq x y z
N MET A 1 -7.61 -29.40 -23.48
CA MET A 1 -6.29 -28.89 -23.06
C MET A 1 -6.58 -27.49 -22.57
N GLY A 2 -6.38 -27.23 -21.28
CA GLY A 2 -6.78 -25.96 -20.68
C GLY A 2 -6.04 -24.77 -21.31
N GLU A 3 -6.76 -23.67 -21.53
CA GLU A 3 -6.20 -22.41 -22.05
C GLU A 3 -5.69 -21.54 -20.89
N ARG A 4 -4.63 -20.76 -21.14
CA ARG A 4 -4.11 -19.79 -20.17
C ARG A 4 -4.23 -18.38 -20.73
N ILE A 5 -4.92 -17.51 -19.99
CA ILE A 5 -5.09 -16.10 -20.31
C ILE A 5 -4.22 -15.26 -19.35
N SER A 6 -3.35 -14.43 -19.91
CA SER A 6 -2.47 -13.53 -19.14
C SER A 6 -2.85 -12.07 -19.36
N ILE A 7 -3.13 -11.36 -18.25
CA ILE A 7 -3.35 -9.91 -18.23
C ILE A 7 -2.10 -9.27 -17.59
N ASN A 8 -1.24 -8.69 -18.43
CA ASN A 8 -0.01 -8.02 -18.01
C ASN A 8 0.38 -6.90 -19.02
N PRO A 9 0.35 -5.61 -18.63
CA PRO A 9 -0.02 -5.11 -17.31
C PRO A 9 -1.53 -5.10 -17.10
N VAL A 10 -1.97 -5.18 -15.84
CA VAL A 10 -3.32 -4.75 -15.47
C VAL A 10 -3.38 -3.22 -15.62
N THR A 11 -4.48 -2.68 -16.13
CA THR A 11 -4.63 -1.23 -16.35
C THR A 11 -5.66 -0.62 -15.42
N ARG A 12 -5.62 0.72 -15.23
CA ARG A 12 -6.48 1.49 -14.30
C ARG A 12 -6.38 1.02 -12.84
N LEU A 13 -5.19 0.63 -12.41
CA LEU A 13 -4.83 0.47 -11.00
C LEU A 13 -3.65 1.37 -10.63
N GLU A 14 -3.35 1.44 -9.34
CA GLU A 14 -2.08 1.94 -8.83
C GLU A 14 -1.04 0.80 -8.80
N GLY A 15 0.19 1.08 -9.23
CA GLY A 15 1.29 0.12 -9.22
C GLY A 15 1.21 -0.93 -10.36
N HIS A 16 1.97 -2.01 -10.18
CA HIS A 16 2.07 -3.09 -11.16
C HIS A 16 1.47 -4.39 -10.64
N GLY A 17 0.57 -4.94 -11.44
CA GLY A 17 -0.07 -6.22 -11.18
C GLY A 17 -0.16 -7.06 -12.44
N LYS A 18 -0.21 -8.37 -12.23
CA LYS A 18 -0.39 -9.38 -13.28
C LYS A 18 -1.45 -10.37 -12.84
N ILE A 19 -2.36 -10.70 -13.76
CA ILE A 19 -3.38 -11.73 -13.54
C ILE A 19 -3.14 -12.87 -14.52
N GLU A 20 -3.15 -14.09 -14.00
CA GLU A 20 -3.12 -15.32 -14.78
C GLU A 20 -4.41 -16.09 -14.53
N ILE A 21 -5.10 -16.49 -15.60
CA ILE A 21 -6.36 -17.22 -15.56
C ILE A 21 -6.18 -18.53 -16.32
N PHE A 22 -6.58 -19.62 -15.69
CA PHE A 22 -6.49 -20.97 -16.24
C PHE A 22 -7.91 -21.48 -16.49
N LEU A 23 -8.19 -21.88 -17.73
CA LEU A 23 -9.47 -22.40 -18.15
C LEU A 23 -9.43 -23.92 -18.26
N ASP A 24 -10.54 -24.57 -17.91
CA ASP A 24 -10.73 -26.01 -18.08
C ASP A 24 -10.99 -26.37 -19.57
N ALA A 25 -11.33 -27.64 -19.83
CA ALA A 25 -11.64 -28.08 -21.19
C ALA A 25 -12.96 -27.51 -21.76
N ASN A 26 -13.88 -27.04 -20.90
CA ASN A 26 -15.15 -26.41 -21.27
C ASN A 26 -15.03 -24.89 -21.46
N GLY A 27 -13.85 -24.32 -21.18
CA GLY A 27 -13.63 -22.87 -21.19
C GLY A 27 -14.10 -22.16 -19.92
N GLU A 28 -14.42 -22.91 -18.86
CA GLU A 28 -14.75 -22.35 -17.54
C GLU A 28 -13.47 -22.05 -16.76
N VAL A 29 -13.51 -21.03 -15.88
CA VAL A 29 -12.35 -20.68 -15.05
C VAL A 29 -12.13 -21.77 -14.00
N GLU A 30 -11.01 -22.48 -14.11
CA GLU A 30 -10.56 -23.44 -13.11
C GLU A 30 -9.79 -22.74 -11.98
N ASP A 31 -8.91 -21.81 -12.35
CA ASP A 31 -8.04 -21.09 -11.40
C ASP A 31 -7.74 -19.66 -11.88
N ALA A 32 -7.43 -18.77 -10.93
CA ALA A 32 -6.93 -17.43 -11.20
C ALA A 32 -5.94 -16.95 -10.13
N TYR A 33 -4.85 -16.28 -10.56
CA TYR A 33 -3.80 -15.80 -9.69
C TYR A 33 -3.56 -14.31 -9.90
N TRP A 34 -3.66 -13.53 -8.82
CA TRP A 34 -3.17 -12.16 -8.74
C TRP A 34 -1.72 -12.14 -8.28
N GLN A 35 -0.87 -11.42 -9.00
CA GLN A 35 0.57 -11.35 -8.71
C GLN A 35 1.00 -9.90 -8.53
N VAL A 36 1.61 -9.62 -7.37
CA VAL A 36 2.37 -8.40 -7.14
C VAL A 36 3.80 -8.67 -7.59
N ILE A 37 4.21 -8.01 -8.68
CA ILE A 37 5.48 -8.31 -9.36
C ILE A 37 6.64 -7.41 -8.93
N GLU A 38 6.37 -6.42 -8.08
CA GLU A 38 7.36 -5.46 -7.60
C GLU A 38 7.68 -5.64 -6.11
N LEU A 39 8.93 -5.38 -5.76
CA LEU A 39 9.40 -5.32 -4.38
C LEU A 39 10.26 -4.07 -4.19
N ARG A 40 9.92 -3.25 -3.18
CA ARG A 40 10.73 -2.08 -2.79
C ARG A 40 11.41 -2.23 -1.43
N GLY A 41 10.89 -3.08 -0.56
CA GLY A 41 11.54 -3.41 0.73
C GLY A 41 11.52 -2.26 1.74
N PHE A 42 10.40 -1.53 1.87
CA PHE A 42 10.32 -0.33 2.70
C PHE A 42 10.74 -0.58 4.16
N GLU A 43 10.25 -1.67 4.72
CA GLU A 43 10.51 -2.10 6.10
C GLU A 43 12.01 -2.28 6.38
N ARG A 44 12.78 -2.75 5.39
CA ARG A 44 14.21 -3.01 5.56
C ARG A 44 15.02 -1.73 5.54
N PHE A 45 14.71 -0.77 4.65
CA PHE A 45 15.45 0.50 4.63
C PHE A 45 15.17 1.35 5.88
N CYS A 46 14.02 1.17 6.53
CA CYS A 46 13.65 1.94 7.72
C CYS A 46 14.56 1.63 8.91
N ILE A 47 15.21 0.48 8.93
CA ILE A 47 16.06 0.04 10.04
C ILE A 47 17.25 1.00 10.19
N GLY A 48 17.44 1.49 11.41
CA GLY A 48 18.52 2.43 11.75
C GLY A 48 18.24 3.89 11.43
N ARG A 49 17.05 4.22 10.89
CA ARG A 49 16.63 5.61 10.68
C ARG A 49 16.00 6.20 11.94
N PRO A 50 16.09 7.54 12.12
CA PRO A 50 15.29 8.22 13.14
C PRO A 50 13.80 7.97 12.92
N ALA A 51 13.07 7.68 13.99
CA ALA A 51 11.65 7.34 13.91
C ALA A 51 10.83 8.51 13.35
N GLU A 52 11.22 9.74 13.65
CA GLU A 52 10.58 10.98 13.21
C GLU A 52 10.63 11.18 11.68
N GLU A 53 11.50 10.46 10.97
CA GLU A 53 11.52 10.47 9.51
C GLU A 53 10.37 9.65 8.90
N MET A 54 9.76 8.73 9.66
CA MET A 54 8.80 7.76 9.11
C MET A 54 7.63 8.43 8.37
N PRO A 55 6.98 9.50 8.87
CA PRO A 55 5.89 10.16 8.14
C PRO A 55 6.30 10.80 6.81
N ARG A 56 7.60 11.02 6.58
CA ARG A 56 8.12 11.52 5.30
C ARG A 56 8.55 10.39 4.38
N ILE A 57 9.00 9.26 4.93
CA ILE A 57 9.49 8.17 4.11
C ILE A 57 8.35 7.26 3.68
N THR A 58 7.45 6.86 4.60
CA THR A 58 6.37 5.90 4.31
C THR A 58 5.33 6.44 3.32
N THR A 59 5.21 7.76 3.17
CA THR A 59 4.36 8.38 2.13
C THR A 59 4.76 7.99 0.72
N ASN A 60 6.05 7.65 0.51
CA ASN A 60 6.55 7.20 -0.79
C ASN A 60 6.24 5.72 -1.08
N ILE A 61 5.53 5.02 -0.17
CA ILE A 61 5.01 3.68 -0.46
C ILE A 61 3.95 3.77 -1.56
N CYS A 62 3.11 4.79 -1.60
CA CYS A 62 1.96 4.79 -2.49
C CYS A 62 1.71 6.19 -3.00
N GLY A 63 1.65 6.36 -4.32
CA GLY A 63 1.40 7.67 -4.94
C GLY A 63 -0.05 8.13 -4.78
N VAL A 64 -0.98 7.19 -4.62
CA VAL A 64 -2.43 7.47 -4.47
C VAL A 64 -2.85 7.61 -3.01
N CYS A 65 -2.21 6.88 -2.12
CA CYS A 65 -2.53 6.82 -0.70
C CYS A 65 -1.44 7.38 0.25
N PRO A 66 -0.71 8.47 -0.11
CA PRO A 66 0.38 8.97 0.71
C PRO A 66 -0.12 9.49 2.06
N THR A 67 -1.30 10.14 2.09
CA THR A 67 -1.93 10.65 3.32
C THR A 67 -2.19 9.55 4.34
N ALA A 68 -2.65 8.38 3.90
CA ALA A 68 -2.89 7.26 4.80
C ALA A 68 -1.59 6.75 5.45
N HIS A 69 -0.51 6.63 4.67
CA HIS A 69 0.80 6.27 5.21
C HIS A 69 1.37 7.34 6.14
N ASN A 70 1.16 8.62 5.85
CA ASN A 70 1.57 9.72 6.71
C ASN A 70 0.88 9.65 8.08
N ILE A 71 -0.44 9.50 8.09
CA ILE A 71 -1.24 9.43 9.32
C ILE A 71 -0.91 8.17 10.11
N ALA A 72 -0.74 7.02 9.45
CA ALA A 72 -0.34 5.78 10.11
C ALA A 72 1.02 5.90 10.81
N ALA A 73 2.03 6.43 10.12
CA ALA A 73 3.35 6.65 10.70
C ALA A 73 3.30 7.68 11.84
N THR A 74 2.52 8.75 11.67
CA THR A 74 2.36 9.77 12.72
C THR A 74 1.72 9.19 13.99
N LYS A 75 0.68 8.36 13.85
CA LYS A 75 0.04 7.68 14.99
C LYS A 75 0.99 6.68 15.66
N ALA A 76 1.83 5.99 14.89
CA ALA A 76 2.86 5.11 15.44
C ALA A 76 3.89 5.90 16.27
N LEU A 77 4.23 7.14 15.88
CA LEU A 77 5.10 8.01 16.67
C LEU A 77 4.43 8.55 17.92
N ASP A 78 3.14 8.90 17.86
CA ASP A 78 2.40 9.30 19.07
C ASP A 78 2.45 8.19 20.12
N ASP A 79 2.23 6.94 19.69
CA ASP A 79 2.31 5.76 20.56
C ASP A 79 3.74 5.54 21.09
N LEU A 80 4.74 5.57 20.21
CA LEU A 80 6.16 5.44 20.57
C LEU A 80 6.60 6.44 21.65
N TYR A 81 6.16 7.70 21.52
CA TYR A 81 6.50 8.77 22.46
C TYR A 81 5.49 8.89 23.62
N SER A 82 4.45 8.05 23.65
CA SER A 82 3.38 8.09 24.66
C SER A 82 2.75 9.49 24.79
N VAL A 83 2.48 10.13 23.65
CA VAL A 83 1.88 11.47 23.59
C VAL A 83 0.49 11.42 22.97
N HIS A 84 -0.33 12.40 23.34
CA HIS A 84 -1.62 12.62 22.70
C HIS A 84 -1.62 13.96 21.96
N PRO A 85 -2.02 13.99 20.69
CA PRO A 85 -2.17 15.23 19.94
C PRO A 85 -3.21 16.14 20.61
N THR A 86 -2.97 17.44 20.56
CA THR A 86 -3.95 18.43 21.00
C THR A 86 -5.25 18.34 20.19
N PRO A 87 -6.39 18.82 20.71
CA PRO A 87 -7.65 18.83 19.96
C PRO A 87 -7.52 19.47 18.57
N ALA A 88 -6.78 20.59 18.46
CA ALA A 88 -6.51 21.24 17.18
C ALA A 88 -5.69 20.35 16.22
N ALA A 89 -4.64 19.69 16.71
CA ALA A 89 -3.84 18.76 15.90
C ALA A 89 -4.67 17.56 15.41
N ASN A 90 -5.55 17.01 16.25
CA ASN A 90 -6.47 15.95 15.85
C ASN A 90 -7.43 16.38 14.73
N LEU A 91 -8.02 17.57 14.84
CA LEU A 91 -8.92 18.10 13.81
C LEU A 91 -8.19 18.35 12.49
N ILE A 92 -6.95 18.85 12.53
CA ILE A 92 -6.11 19.03 11.33
C ILE A 92 -5.82 17.67 10.68
N ARG A 93 -5.46 16.65 11.47
CA ARG A 93 -5.22 15.30 10.95
C ARG A 93 -6.48 14.69 10.32
N GLN A 94 -7.65 14.89 10.94
CA GLN A 94 -8.93 14.44 10.38
C GLN A 94 -9.28 15.18 9.10
N LEU A 95 -9.10 16.50 9.06
CA LEU A 95 -9.31 17.28 7.84
C LEU A 95 -8.38 16.79 6.72
N HIS A 96 -7.09 16.60 7.01
CA HIS A 96 -6.13 16.13 6.04
C HIS A 96 -6.49 14.74 5.49
N TYR A 97 -6.96 13.82 6.34
CA TYR A 97 -7.29 12.46 5.94
C TYR A 97 -8.62 12.34 5.19
N ASN A 98 -9.59 13.22 5.46
CA ASN A 98 -10.93 13.17 4.86
C ASN A 98 -11.15 14.18 3.72
N ALA A 99 -10.13 14.97 3.38
CA ALA A 99 -10.17 15.90 2.25
C ALA A 99 -10.06 15.16 0.91
#